data_AF-M2RHN7-F1
#
_entry.id   AF-M2RHN7-F1
#
_cell.length_a   1.000
_cell.length_b   1.000
_cell.length_c   1.000
_cell.angle_alpha   90.00
_cell.angle_beta   90.00
_cell.angle_gamma   90.00
#
_symmetry.space_group_name_H-M   'P 1'
#
loop_
_entity.id
_entity.type
_entity.pdbx_description
1 polymer ?
#
loop_
_entity_poly.entity_id
_entity_poly.type
_entity_poly.pdbx_seq_one_letter_code
_entity_poly.pdbx_strand_id
1 'polypeptide(L)'
;PLTIVCGLRTVVTGLTSLLHAREDIGWIGIPDTEPFKIAAYHLRRRSAPSFLLWAPKTSAPPHLLEATTLATVGAARPLPYQIPTDIPAAFSISGARLASITQAVAYRGIVAMTLPKQRRSTLINLDIARYQVKKRTGKTPQDADLWMGCRDAAFGRPVADFLWKCLHGALKCGDYWLRITNFEHRADCGSCAVPETLEHILFECPNSGQRTVWALANSVWRSRHGED
;
A
#
# COMPACT_ATOMS: atom_id res chain seq x y z
N PRO A 1 -13.98 -39.42 8.61
CA PRO A 1 -13.28 -38.26 9.21
C PRO A 1 -12.04 -37.95 8.34
N LEU A 2 -11.63 -36.69 8.21
CA LEU A 2 -10.44 -36.29 7.44
C LEU A 2 -9.53 -35.42 8.31
N THR A 3 -8.24 -35.74 8.36
CA THR A 3 -7.24 -34.90 9.01
C THR A 3 -6.31 -34.33 7.96
N ILE A 4 -6.21 -33.02 7.89
CA ILE A 4 -5.34 -32.28 6.97
C ILE A 4 -4.25 -31.61 7.82
N VAL A 5 -2.99 -31.99 7.57
CA VAL A 5 -1.83 -31.37 8.21
C VAL A 5 -1.25 -30.33 7.26
N CYS A 6 -1.05 -29.09 7.75
CA CYS A 6 -0.54 -27.99 6.95
C CYS A 6 0.67 -27.33 7.63
N GLY A 7 1.68 -26.99 6.84
CA GLY A 7 2.87 -26.26 7.31
C GLY A 7 2.63 -24.78 7.60
N LEU A 8 1.56 -24.21 7.04
CA LEU A 8 1.25 -22.78 7.14
C LEU A 8 0.23 -22.51 8.23
N ARG A 9 0.68 -21.92 9.34
CA ARG A 9 -0.19 -21.52 10.45
C ARG A 9 -1.29 -20.56 10.00
N THR A 10 -0.99 -19.65 9.08
CA THR A 10 -1.93 -18.65 8.56
C THR A 10 -3.13 -19.28 7.87
N VAL A 11 -2.93 -20.38 7.14
CA VAL A 11 -4.01 -21.12 6.47
C VAL A 11 -4.88 -21.85 7.50
N VAL A 12 -4.25 -22.59 8.42
CA VAL A 12 -4.97 -23.33 9.47
C VAL A 12 -5.80 -22.39 10.33
N THR A 13 -5.19 -21.35 10.90
CA THR A 13 -5.88 -20.34 11.71
C THR A 13 -6.97 -19.61 10.89
N GLY A 14 -6.69 -19.32 9.61
CA GLY A 14 -7.63 -18.65 8.71
C GLY A 14 -8.89 -19.45 8.39
N LEU A 15 -8.78 -20.77 8.27
CA LEU A 15 -9.90 -21.70 8.00
C LEU A 15 -10.54 -22.28 9.27
N THR A 16 -10.00 -21.96 10.44
CA THR A 16 -10.53 -22.42 11.73
C THR A 16 -10.97 -21.23 12.58
N SER A 17 -10.14 -20.78 13.52
CA SER A 17 -10.50 -19.80 14.55
C SER A 17 -10.87 -18.42 13.99
N LEU A 18 -10.27 -18.01 12.87
CA LEU A 18 -10.57 -16.72 12.26
C LEU A 18 -11.67 -16.77 11.19
N LEU A 19 -12.12 -17.96 10.77
CA LEU A 19 -13.02 -18.08 9.62
C LEU A 19 -14.29 -17.25 9.79
N HIS A 20 -14.99 -17.44 10.91
CA HIS A 20 -16.23 -16.72 11.19
C HIS A 20 -16.01 -15.21 11.29
N ALA A 21 -14.92 -14.76 11.95
CA ALA A 21 -14.61 -13.34 12.05
C ALA A 21 -14.30 -12.70 10.69
N ARG A 22 -13.68 -13.45 9.77
CA ARG A 22 -13.38 -13.01 8.40
C ARG A 22 -14.64 -12.91 7.54
N GLU A 23 -15.56 -13.86 7.70
CA GLU A 23 -16.87 -13.83 7.04
C GLU A 23 -17.74 -12.68 7.55
N ASP A 24 -17.71 -12.42 8.85
CA ASP A 24 -18.43 -11.31 9.47
C ASP A 24 -18.00 -9.95 8.91
N ILE A 25 -16.72 -9.75 8.63
CA ILE A 25 -16.23 -8.52 7.99
C ILE A 25 -16.32 -8.55 6.46
N GLY A 26 -16.99 -9.55 5.87
CA GLY A 26 -17.15 -9.68 4.42
C GLY A 26 -15.84 -9.86 3.67
N TRP A 27 -14.82 -10.42 4.32
CA TRP A 27 -13.47 -10.60 3.78
C TRP A 27 -12.72 -9.30 3.42
N ILE A 28 -13.17 -8.14 3.92
CA ILE A 28 -12.60 -6.84 3.59
C ILE A 28 -11.16 -6.71 4.12
N GLY A 29 -10.24 -6.34 3.22
CA GLY A 29 -8.83 -6.06 3.56
C GLY A 29 -8.02 -7.31 3.92
N ILE A 30 -8.53 -8.50 3.60
CA ILE A 30 -7.81 -9.77 3.75
C ILE A 30 -7.11 -10.08 2.42
N PRO A 31 -5.83 -10.47 2.40
CA PRO A 31 -5.16 -10.93 1.19
C PRO A 31 -5.65 -12.34 0.79
N ASP A 32 -5.60 -12.65 -0.50
CA ASP A 32 -5.89 -13.99 -1.05
C ASP A 32 -7.24 -14.56 -0.61
N THR A 33 -8.30 -13.74 -0.62
CA THR A 33 -9.63 -14.12 -0.12
C THR A 33 -10.26 -15.28 -0.87
N GLU A 34 -10.05 -15.35 -2.18
CA GLU A 34 -10.75 -16.30 -3.04
C GLU A 34 -10.39 -17.77 -2.72
N PRO A 35 -9.10 -18.16 -2.61
CA PRO A 35 -8.74 -19.50 -2.13
C PRO A 35 -9.33 -19.87 -0.77
N PHE A 36 -9.41 -18.92 0.18
CA PHE A 36 -10.00 -19.19 1.50
C PHE A 36 -11.50 -19.45 1.41
N LYS A 37 -12.25 -18.70 0.61
CA LYS A 37 -13.69 -18.92 0.40
C LYS A 37 -13.95 -20.28 -0.24
N ILE A 38 -13.18 -20.64 -1.27
CA ILE A 38 -13.28 -21.94 -1.96
C ILE A 38 -12.97 -23.08 -0.99
N ALA A 39 -11.89 -22.98 -0.22
CA ALA A 39 -11.52 -23.99 0.76
C ALA A 39 -12.60 -24.13 1.87
N ALA A 40 -13.14 -23.02 2.38
CA ALA A 40 -14.22 -23.04 3.36
C ALA A 40 -15.48 -23.72 2.81
N TYR A 41 -15.85 -23.44 1.56
CA TYR A 41 -16.94 -24.12 0.86
C TYR A 41 -16.71 -25.64 0.81
N HIS A 42 -15.54 -26.09 0.33
CA HIS A 42 -15.24 -27.51 0.22
C HIS A 42 -15.22 -28.22 1.57
N LEU A 43 -14.76 -27.56 2.64
CA LEU A 43 -14.78 -28.11 3.99
C LEU A 43 -16.22 -28.25 4.51
N ARG A 44 -17.08 -27.24 4.29
CA ARG A 44 -18.50 -27.25 4.73
C ARG A 44 -19.36 -28.26 3.99
N ARG A 45 -19.03 -28.58 2.74
CA ARG A 45 -19.77 -29.58 1.95
C ARG A 45 -19.57 -31.01 2.46
N ARG A 46 -18.54 -31.27 3.28
CA ARG A 46 -18.24 -32.62 3.79
C ARG A 46 -19.21 -32.99 4.92
N SER A 47 -19.75 -34.21 4.85
CA SER A 47 -20.63 -34.77 5.89
C SER A 47 -19.87 -35.26 7.12
N ALA A 48 -18.61 -35.68 6.95
CA ALA A 48 -17.76 -36.17 8.04
C ALA A 48 -16.86 -35.05 8.59
N PRO A 49 -16.55 -35.08 9.91
CA PRO A 49 -15.70 -34.06 10.53
C PRO A 49 -14.33 -33.98 9.87
N SER A 50 -13.85 -32.75 9.71
CA SER A 50 -12.55 -32.43 9.12
C SER A 50 -11.70 -31.69 10.16
N PHE A 51 -10.49 -32.18 10.42
CA PHE A 51 -9.54 -31.63 11.38
C PHE A 51 -8.39 -30.98 10.62
N LEU A 52 -8.12 -29.71 10.93
CA LEU A 52 -6.98 -28.97 10.39
C LEU A 52 -5.92 -28.85 11.47
N LEU A 53 -4.76 -29.44 11.23
CA LEU A 53 -3.63 -29.43 12.15
C LEU A 53 -2.48 -28.60 11.56
N TRP A 54 -1.89 -27.75 12.37
CA TRP A 54 -0.67 -27.03 12.02
C TRP A 54 0.54 -27.79 12.56
N ALA A 55 1.54 -28.02 11.69
CA ALA A 55 2.84 -28.53 12.09
C ALA A 55 3.95 -27.58 11.58
N PRO A 56 4.82 -27.06 12.46
CA PRO A 56 5.94 -26.24 12.04
C PRO A 56 6.98 -27.08 11.28
N LYS A 57 7.81 -26.42 10.45
CA LYS A 57 8.86 -27.09 9.66
C LYS A 57 9.83 -27.92 10.52
N THR A 58 10.14 -27.45 11.73
CA THR A 58 11.07 -28.10 12.66
C THR A 58 10.55 -29.42 13.23
N SER A 59 9.23 -29.63 13.24
CA SER A 59 8.58 -30.85 13.72
C SER A 59 7.60 -31.41 12.67
N ALA A 60 7.92 -31.20 11.39
CA ALA A 60 7.06 -31.63 10.30
C ALA A 60 7.07 -33.16 10.20
N PRO A 61 5.88 -33.81 10.19
CA PRO A 61 5.82 -35.25 9.98
C PRO A 61 6.27 -35.63 8.55
N PRO A 62 6.71 -36.87 8.31
CA PRO A 62 7.26 -37.30 7.02
C PRO A 62 6.36 -36.97 5.82
N HIS A 63 5.05 -37.20 5.93
CA HIS A 63 4.09 -36.89 4.87
C HIS A 63 3.98 -35.40 4.54
N LEU A 64 4.19 -34.50 5.52
CA LEU A 64 4.20 -33.05 5.26
C LEU A 64 5.47 -32.62 4.54
N LEU A 65 6.61 -33.25 4.86
CA LEU A 65 7.87 -33.03 4.15
C LEU A 65 7.74 -33.47 2.68
N GLU A 66 7.20 -34.67 2.44
CA GLU A 66 6.92 -35.17 1.09
C GLU A 66 5.97 -34.25 0.31
N ALA A 67 4.88 -33.80 0.94
CA ALA A 67 3.95 -32.85 0.34
C ALA A 67 4.63 -31.52 -0.01
N THR A 68 5.57 -31.04 0.81
CA THR A 68 6.34 -29.82 0.54
C THR A 68 7.28 -30.00 -0.65
N THR A 69 7.95 -31.16 -0.74
CA THR A 69 8.80 -31.52 -1.89
C THR A 69 7.96 -31.58 -3.17
N LEU A 70 6.81 -32.25 -3.14
CA LEU A 70 5.89 -32.33 -4.28
C LEU A 70 5.36 -30.95 -4.68
N ALA A 71 5.02 -30.09 -3.72
CA ALA A 71 4.60 -28.72 -3.99
C ALA A 71 5.71 -27.91 -4.68
N THR A 72 6.98 -28.12 -4.29
CA THR A 72 8.13 -27.44 -4.90
C THR A 72 8.33 -27.89 -6.35
N VAL A 73 8.23 -29.20 -6.61
CA VAL A 73 8.30 -29.75 -7.97
C VAL A 73 7.11 -29.28 -8.82
N GLY A 74 5.92 -29.21 -8.22
CA GLY A 74 4.68 -28.77 -8.87
C GLY A 74 4.68 -27.28 -9.21
N ALA A 75 5.33 -26.43 -8.41
CA ALA A 75 5.38 -24.99 -8.63
C ALA A 75 6.04 -24.60 -9.96
N ALA A 76 6.97 -25.43 -10.46
CA ALA A 76 7.65 -25.20 -11.74
C ALA A 76 6.90 -25.78 -12.95
N ARG A 77 5.76 -26.43 -12.76
CA ARG A 77 5.02 -27.14 -13.82
C ARG A 77 3.68 -26.45 -14.08
N PRO A 78 3.23 -26.35 -15.35
CA PRO A 78 1.89 -25.90 -15.63
C PRO A 78 0.87 -26.88 -15.03
N LEU A 79 -0.21 -26.34 -14.48
CA LEU A 79 -1.31 -27.16 -13.96
C LEU A 79 -1.99 -27.88 -15.12
N PRO A 80 -2.13 -29.22 -15.08
CA PRO A 80 -2.77 -29.97 -16.17
C PRO A 80 -4.30 -29.85 -16.15
N TYR A 81 -4.87 -29.16 -15.15
CA TYR A 81 -6.31 -28.96 -14.98
C TYR A 81 -6.60 -27.59 -14.39
N GLN A 82 -7.85 -27.12 -14.57
CA GLN A 82 -8.35 -25.91 -13.93
C GLN A 82 -8.81 -26.22 -12.51
N ILE A 83 -8.41 -25.38 -11.55
CA ILE A 83 -8.89 -25.48 -10.18
C ILE A 83 -10.34 -24.96 -10.16
N PRO A 84 -11.32 -25.74 -9.67
CA PRO A 84 -12.69 -25.24 -9.56
C PRO A 84 -12.75 -24.04 -8.61
N THR A 85 -13.19 -22.90 -9.11
CA THR A 85 -13.34 -21.66 -8.33
C THR A 85 -14.80 -21.30 -8.04
N ASP A 86 -15.75 -22.05 -8.61
CA ASP A 86 -17.17 -21.75 -8.46
C ASP A 86 -17.69 -22.15 -7.07
N ILE A 87 -18.34 -21.20 -6.40
CA ILE A 87 -18.96 -21.39 -5.08
C ILE A 87 -20.47 -21.20 -5.24
N PRO A 88 -21.28 -22.24 -4.99
CA PRO A 88 -22.73 -22.12 -5.08
C PRO A 88 -23.25 -21.01 -4.16
N ALA A 89 -24.28 -20.28 -4.60
CA ALA A 89 -24.83 -19.12 -3.87
C ALA A 89 -25.19 -19.42 -2.40
N ALA A 90 -25.65 -20.65 -2.10
CA ALA A 90 -25.97 -21.09 -0.74
C ALA A 90 -24.76 -21.09 0.23
N PHE A 91 -23.54 -21.14 -0.31
CA PHE A 91 -22.29 -21.09 0.45
C PHE A 91 -21.53 -19.76 0.28
N SER A 92 -22.01 -18.88 -0.61
CA SER A 92 -21.42 -17.57 -0.86
C SER A 92 -22.01 -16.54 0.09
N ILE A 93 -21.30 -16.27 1.19
CA ILE A 93 -21.64 -15.17 2.10
C ILE A 93 -21.28 -13.85 1.42
N SER A 94 -22.29 -13.07 1.06
CA SER A 94 -22.12 -11.75 0.45
C SER A 94 -22.17 -10.63 1.49
N GLY A 95 -21.24 -9.68 1.38
CA GLY A 95 -21.22 -8.48 2.22
C GLY A 95 -20.65 -8.71 3.62
N ALA A 96 -20.57 -7.62 4.39
CA ALA A 96 -20.12 -7.63 5.77
C ALA A 96 -21.32 -7.47 6.72
N ARG A 97 -21.30 -8.19 7.84
CA ARG A 97 -22.31 -8.10 8.89
C ARG A 97 -22.21 -6.74 9.57
N LEU A 98 -23.30 -5.95 9.52
CA LEU A 98 -23.34 -4.60 10.09
C LEU A 98 -23.00 -4.56 11.59
N ALA A 99 -23.39 -5.59 12.35
CA ALA A 99 -23.08 -5.67 13.78
C ALA A 99 -21.59 -5.91 14.08
N SER A 100 -20.83 -6.47 13.13
CA SER A 100 -19.42 -6.84 13.31
C SER A 100 -18.45 -5.86 12.62
N ILE A 101 -18.95 -5.02 11.70
CA ILE A 101 -18.11 -4.09 10.95
C ILE A 101 -17.81 -2.83 11.78
N THR A 102 -16.57 -2.35 11.71
CA THR A 102 -16.19 -1.04 12.24
C THR A 102 -16.14 0.00 11.13
N GLN A 103 -16.20 1.29 11.47
CA GLN A 103 -16.00 2.38 10.50
C GLN A 103 -14.70 2.21 9.70
N ALA A 104 -13.61 1.77 10.34
CA ALA A 104 -12.34 1.53 9.68
C ALA A 104 -12.39 0.37 8.65
N VAL A 105 -13.13 -0.71 8.95
CA VAL A 105 -13.35 -1.81 7.99
C VAL A 105 -14.26 -1.34 6.85
N ALA A 106 -15.36 -0.64 7.16
CA ALA A 106 -16.27 -0.10 6.16
C ALA A 106 -15.55 0.85 5.20
N TYR A 107 -14.76 1.79 5.73
CA TYR A 107 -13.96 2.71 4.94
C TYR A 107 -12.98 1.98 4.02
N ARG A 108 -12.25 0.98 4.54
CA ARG A 108 -11.37 0.14 3.69
C ARG A 108 -12.13 -0.58 2.59
N GLY A 109 -13.33 -1.09 2.88
CA GLY A 109 -14.20 -1.73 1.90
C GLY A 109 -14.61 -0.78 0.79
N ILE A 110 -15.08 0.42 1.16
CA ILE A 110 -15.45 1.48 0.21
C ILE A 110 -14.25 1.85 -0.66
N VAL A 111 -13.09 2.12 -0.05
CA VAL A 111 -11.85 2.47 -0.77
C VAL A 111 -11.41 1.35 -1.71
N ALA A 112 -11.58 0.08 -1.35
CA ALA A 112 -11.27 -1.05 -2.24
C ALA A 112 -12.24 -1.16 -3.42
N MET A 113 -13.51 -0.79 -3.24
CA MET A 113 -14.54 -0.77 -4.29
C MET A 113 -14.40 0.45 -5.21
N THR A 114 -13.95 1.59 -4.67
CA THR A 114 -13.77 2.83 -5.40
C THR A 114 -12.29 3.02 -5.72
N LEU A 115 -11.88 2.77 -6.97
CA LEU A 115 -10.56 3.20 -7.41
C LEU A 115 -10.49 4.74 -7.31
N PRO A 116 -9.67 5.32 -6.41
CA PRO A 116 -9.56 6.77 -6.33
C PRO A 116 -9.01 7.28 -7.65
N LYS A 117 -9.67 8.28 -8.24
CA LYS A 117 -9.21 8.88 -9.50
C LYS A 117 -7.79 9.42 -9.30
N GLN A 118 -6.85 8.85 -10.03
CA GLN A 118 -5.47 9.25 -9.94
C GLN A 118 -5.32 10.70 -10.43
N ARG A 119 -4.72 11.55 -9.59
CA ARG A 119 -4.52 12.97 -9.92
C ARG A 119 -3.27 13.11 -10.77
N ARG A 120 -3.40 13.80 -11.91
CA ARG A 120 -2.30 14.06 -12.84
C ARG A 120 -1.10 14.73 -12.15
N SER A 121 -1.34 15.71 -11.28
CA SER A 121 -0.27 16.39 -10.54
C SER A 121 0.53 15.43 -9.65
N THR A 122 -0.17 14.56 -8.92
CA THR A 122 0.47 13.57 -8.05
C THR A 122 1.33 12.60 -8.85
N LEU A 123 0.86 12.14 -10.02
CA LEU A 123 1.63 11.30 -10.92
C LEU A 123 2.93 11.96 -11.39
N ILE A 124 2.82 13.19 -11.88
CA ILE A 124 3.98 13.96 -12.36
C ILE A 124 5.01 14.12 -11.24
N ASN A 125 4.56 14.50 -10.03
CA ASN A 125 5.45 14.73 -8.90
C ASN A 125 6.11 13.43 -8.42
N LEU A 126 5.37 12.30 -8.41
CA LEU A 126 5.92 10.99 -8.10
C LEU A 126 6.98 10.57 -9.13
N ASP A 127 6.76 10.82 -10.42
CA ASP A 127 7.73 10.50 -11.48
C ASP A 127 8.98 11.37 -11.40
N ILE A 128 8.83 12.67 -11.13
CA ILE A 128 9.96 13.57 -10.88
C ILE A 128 10.79 13.05 -9.70
N ALA A 129 10.14 12.74 -8.57
CA ALA A 129 10.82 12.23 -7.38
C ALA A 129 11.50 10.88 -7.65
N ARG A 130 10.81 9.94 -8.29
CA ARG A 130 11.34 8.63 -8.71
C ARG A 130 12.59 8.77 -9.56
N TYR A 131 12.55 9.65 -10.56
CA TYR A 131 13.70 9.89 -11.44
C TYR A 131 14.91 10.42 -10.65
N GLN A 132 14.69 11.38 -9.74
CA GLN A 132 15.78 11.92 -8.93
C GLN A 132 16.36 10.89 -7.94
N VAL A 133 15.52 10.07 -7.31
CA VAL A 133 15.98 8.97 -6.45
C VAL A 133 16.79 7.95 -7.25
N LYS A 134 16.33 7.57 -8.45
CA LYS A 134 17.06 6.68 -9.35
C LYS A 134 18.41 7.26 -9.74
N LYS A 135 18.47 8.54 -10.09
CA LYS A 135 19.71 9.24 -10.45
C LYS A 135 20.75 9.20 -9.32
N ARG A 136 20.31 9.31 -8.06
CA ARG A 136 21.23 9.32 -6.90
C ARG A 136 21.61 7.94 -6.38
N THR A 137 20.70 6.97 -6.45
CA THR A 137 20.85 5.67 -5.77
C THR A 137 20.98 4.48 -6.73
N GLY A 138 20.71 4.68 -8.03
CA GLY A 138 20.59 3.62 -9.03
C GLY A 138 19.30 2.79 -8.95
N LYS A 139 18.51 2.93 -7.87
CA LYS A 139 17.30 2.14 -7.62
C LYS A 139 16.05 2.92 -8.00
N THR A 140 15.07 2.24 -8.61
CA THR A 140 13.79 2.86 -8.99
C THR A 140 12.76 2.58 -7.90
N PRO A 141 12.38 3.57 -7.07
CA PRO A 141 11.40 3.35 -6.00
C PRO A 141 9.99 3.15 -6.56
N GLN A 142 9.21 2.35 -5.85
CA GLN A 142 7.77 2.25 -6.04
C GLN A 142 7.07 3.47 -5.40
N ASP A 143 5.82 3.74 -5.79
CA ASP A 143 5.02 4.83 -5.17
C ASP A 143 4.97 4.68 -3.64
N ALA A 144 4.79 3.44 -3.15
CA ALA A 144 4.74 3.16 -1.72
C ALA A 144 6.04 3.57 -1.00
N ASP A 145 7.20 3.35 -1.61
CA ASP A 145 8.49 3.72 -1.03
C ASP A 145 8.62 5.24 -0.91
N LEU A 146 8.17 5.99 -1.92
CA LEU A 146 8.18 7.45 -1.91
C LEU A 146 7.25 7.99 -0.81
N TRP A 147 6.04 7.44 -0.68
CA TRP A 147 5.09 7.85 0.36
C TRP A 147 5.58 7.52 1.77
N MET A 148 6.20 6.35 1.95
CA MET A 148 6.81 5.99 3.23
C MET A 148 8.01 6.90 3.55
N GLY A 149 8.82 7.24 2.54
CA GLY A 149 9.95 8.16 2.69
C GLY A 149 9.55 9.55 3.18
N CYS A 150 8.38 10.06 2.79
CA CYS A 150 7.85 11.31 3.35
C CYS A 150 7.61 11.25 4.87
N ARG A 151 7.40 10.05 5.43
CA ARG A 151 7.07 9.82 6.84
C ARG A 151 8.23 9.20 7.62
N ASP A 152 9.46 9.33 7.11
CA ASP A 152 10.64 8.85 7.80
C ASP A 152 10.74 9.46 9.20
N ALA A 153 11.13 8.65 10.18
CA ALA A 153 11.22 9.06 11.58
C ALA A 153 12.27 10.16 11.81
N ALA A 154 13.20 10.36 10.88
CA ALA A 154 14.16 11.46 10.89
C ALA A 154 13.49 12.82 10.66
N PHE A 155 12.29 12.87 10.06
CA PHE A 155 11.56 14.11 9.83
C PHE A 155 10.57 14.41 10.95
N GLY A 156 10.58 15.66 11.42
CA GLY A 156 9.49 16.17 12.25
C GLY A 156 8.16 16.14 11.47
N ARG A 157 7.03 16.00 12.19
CA ARG A 157 5.68 15.95 11.59
C ARG A 157 5.39 17.08 10.57
N PRO A 158 5.78 18.35 10.82
CA PRO A 158 5.54 19.42 9.85
C PRO A 158 6.28 19.22 8.53
N VAL A 159 7.50 18.69 8.58
CA VAL A 159 8.31 18.40 7.38
C VAL A 159 7.69 17.23 6.61
N ALA A 160 7.28 16.17 7.31
CA ALA A 160 6.61 15.03 6.71
C ALA A 160 5.31 15.42 5.99
N ASP A 161 4.49 16.27 6.62
CA ASP A 161 3.27 16.82 6.04
C ASP A 161 3.57 17.70 4.82
N PHE A 162 4.61 18.55 4.90
CA PHE A 162 5.06 19.35 3.77
C PHE A 162 5.47 18.47 2.58
N LEU A 163 6.36 17.50 2.78
CA LEU A 163 6.81 16.58 1.74
C LEU A 163 5.65 15.81 1.11
N TRP A 164 4.71 15.34 1.94
CA TRP A 164 3.49 14.68 1.47
C TRP A 164 2.64 15.62 0.59
N LYS A 165 2.46 16.88 1.00
CA LYS A 165 1.74 17.90 0.20
C LYS A 165 2.47 18.21 -1.11
N CYS A 166 3.79 18.25 -1.12
CA CYS A 166 4.61 18.44 -2.31
C CYS A 166 4.37 17.31 -3.31
N LEU A 167 4.53 16.05 -2.90
CA LEU A 167 4.27 14.90 -3.77
C LEU A 167 2.81 14.85 -4.24
N HIS A 168 1.85 15.21 -3.39
CA HIS A 168 0.45 15.25 -3.80
C HIS A 168 0.12 16.42 -4.74
N GLY A 169 0.92 17.47 -4.79
CA GLY A 169 0.55 18.74 -5.43
C GLY A 169 -0.63 19.41 -4.72
N ALA A 170 -0.63 19.39 -3.39
CA ALA A 170 -1.71 19.90 -2.53
C ALA A 170 -1.45 21.32 -2.00
N LEU A 171 -0.31 21.92 -2.36
CA LEU A 171 0.01 23.30 -2.01
C LEU A 171 -0.76 24.28 -2.91
N LYS A 172 -1.15 25.42 -2.35
CA LYS A 172 -1.91 26.45 -3.05
C LYS A 172 -0.95 27.41 -3.76
N CYS A 173 -0.44 27.00 -4.90
CA CYS A 173 0.50 27.77 -5.73
C CYS A 173 0.24 27.51 -7.22
N GLY A 174 0.70 28.43 -8.09
CA GLY A 174 0.58 28.28 -9.54
C GLY A 174 -0.85 28.02 -10.03
N ASP A 175 -1.00 26.96 -10.85
CA ASP A 175 -2.24 26.48 -11.45
C ASP A 175 -3.43 26.33 -10.48
N TYR A 176 -3.17 26.15 -9.19
CA TYR A 176 -4.24 26.09 -8.19
C TYR A 176 -5.09 27.37 -8.21
N TRP A 177 -4.45 28.53 -8.30
CA TRP A 177 -5.11 29.83 -8.24
C TRP A 177 -5.84 30.19 -9.53
N LEU A 178 -5.41 29.67 -10.69
CA LEU A 178 -6.09 29.85 -11.98
C LEU A 178 -7.50 29.28 -12.01
N ARG A 179 -7.83 28.38 -11.09
CA ARG A 179 -9.15 27.74 -10.98
C ARG A 179 -10.07 28.45 -9.99
N ILE A 180 -9.60 29.50 -9.33
CA ILE A 180 -10.33 30.24 -8.31
C ILE A 180 -10.64 31.63 -8.84
N THR A 181 -11.92 31.87 -9.12
CA THR A 181 -12.42 33.16 -9.61
C THR A 181 -12.01 34.31 -8.69
N ASN A 182 -11.46 35.37 -9.27
CA ASN A 182 -10.94 36.58 -8.61
C ASN A 182 -9.60 36.42 -7.86
N PHE A 183 -8.97 35.25 -7.93
CA PHE A 183 -7.68 34.98 -7.29
C PHE A 183 -6.60 34.53 -8.27
N GLU A 184 -6.85 34.60 -9.57
CA GLU A 184 -5.95 34.16 -10.63
C GLU A 184 -4.61 34.91 -10.61
N HIS A 185 -4.61 36.17 -10.16
CA HIS A 185 -3.41 36.98 -9.96
C HIS A 185 -2.37 36.37 -9.00
N ARG A 186 -2.75 35.37 -8.20
CA ARG A 186 -1.85 34.63 -7.29
C ARG A 186 -1.18 33.42 -7.94
N ALA A 187 -1.52 33.11 -9.19
CA ALA A 187 -0.86 32.03 -9.91
C ALA A 187 0.59 32.38 -10.25
N ASP A 188 0.90 33.66 -10.41
CA ASP A 188 2.22 34.16 -10.77
C ASP A 188 2.90 34.83 -9.57
N CYS A 189 4.22 34.73 -9.52
CA CYS A 189 5.01 35.40 -8.50
C CYS A 189 5.02 36.91 -8.77
N GLY A 190 4.49 37.70 -7.84
CA GLY A 190 4.39 39.16 -8.00
C GLY A 190 5.72 39.90 -8.20
N SER A 191 6.85 39.27 -7.83
CA SER A 191 8.19 39.86 -8.02
C SER A 191 8.88 39.42 -9.31
N CYS A 192 8.62 38.19 -9.77
CA CYS A 192 9.34 37.58 -10.89
C CYS A 192 8.51 37.53 -12.17
N ALA A 193 7.20 37.74 -12.09
CA ALA A 193 6.25 37.64 -13.21
C ALA A 193 6.34 36.29 -13.96
N VAL A 194 6.60 35.21 -13.22
CA VAL A 194 6.58 33.82 -13.71
C VAL A 194 5.62 33.00 -12.85
N PRO A 195 5.13 31.84 -13.33
CA PRO A 195 4.28 30.97 -12.53
C PRO A 195 4.91 30.64 -11.17
N GLU A 196 4.17 30.88 -10.09
CA GLU A 196 4.61 30.62 -8.73
C GLU A 196 4.49 29.13 -8.41
N THR A 197 5.42 28.33 -8.93
CA THR A 197 5.52 26.90 -8.62
C THR A 197 6.26 26.66 -7.31
N LEU A 198 6.16 25.44 -6.77
CA LEU A 198 6.94 25.05 -5.61
C LEU A 198 8.45 25.13 -5.89
N GLU A 199 8.86 24.72 -7.09
CA GLU A 199 10.25 24.81 -7.56
C GLU A 199 10.71 26.27 -7.59
N HIS A 200 9.87 27.17 -8.12
CA HIS A 200 10.17 28.59 -8.14
C HIS A 200 10.37 29.13 -6.72
N ILE A 201 9.43 28.88 -5.81
CA ILE A 201 9.49 29.37 -4.42
C ILE A 201 10.77 28.87 -3.72
N LEU A 202 11.08 27.58 -3.84
CA LEU A 202 12.14 26.93 -3.06
C LEU A 202 13.55 27.13 -3.62
N PHE A 203 13.70 27.31 -4.95
CA PHE A 203 15.02 27.25 -5.59
C PHE A 203 15.37 28.47 -6.44
N GLU A 204 14.38 29.22 -6.93
CA GLU A 204 14.62 30.25 -7.95
C GLU A 204 14.28 31.65 -7.46
N CYS A 205 13.19 31.80 -6.70
CA CYS A 205 12.63 33.07 -6.30
C CYS A 205 13.62 33.85 -5.43
N PRO A 206 14.06 35.05 -5.85
CA PRO A 206 14.94 35.90 -5.05
C PRO A 206 14.23 36.47 -3.82
N ASN A 207 12.91 36.60 -3.87
CA ASN A 207 12.11 37.24 -2.83
C ASN A 207 11.54 36.26 -1.79
N SER A 208 11.70 34.94 -1.99
CA SER A 208 11.21 33.93 -1.03
C SER A 208 12.11 33.78 0.21
N GLY A 209 13.29 34.40 0.21
CA GLY A 209 14.31 34.18 1.23
C GLY A 209 15.08 32.86 1.07
N GLN A 210 14.83 32.09 -0.01
CA GLN A 210 15.47 30.79 -0.23
C GLN A 210 17.00 30.85 -0.20
N ARG A 211 17.61 31.93 -0.73
CA ARG A 211 19.08 32.08 -0.73
C ARG A 211 19.66 32.04 0.67
N THR A 212 19.02 32.74 1.61
CA THR A 212 19.44 32.77 3.02
C THR A 212 19.27 31.39 3.66
N VAL A 213 18.14 30.74 3.41
CA VAL A 213 17.87 29.39 3.94
C VAL A 213 18.88 28.38 3.43
N TRP A 214 19.21 28.39 2.13
CA TRP A 214 20.21 27.49 1.54
C TRP A 214 21.63 27.80 2.00
N ALA A 215 21.97 29.07 2.23
CA ALA A 215 23.26 29.45 2.82
C ALA A 215 23.41 28.89 4.25
N LEU A 216 22.35 28.99 5.07
CA LEU A 216 22.32 28.41 6.42
C LEU A 216 22.34 26.88 6.39
N ALA A 217 21.59 26.25 5.48
CA ALA A 217 21.61 24.80 5.32
C ALA A 217 23.02 24.29 4.94
N ASN A 218 23.69 24.98 4.02
CA ASN A 218 25.06 24.66 3.62
C ASN A 218 26.06 24.82 4.77
N SER A 219 25.94 25.88 5.58
CA SER A 219 26.85 26.08 6.72
C SER A 219 26.69 24.99 7.79
N VAL A 220 25.46 24.58 8.09
CA VAL A 220 25.17 23.46 9.01
C VAL A 220 25.66 22.13 8.45
N TRP A 221 25.53 21.91 7.14
CA TRP A 221 26.01 20.69 6.50
C TRP A 221 27.53 20.56 6.61
N ARG A 222 28.27 21.64 6.26
CA ARG A 222 29.74 21.68 6.33
C ARG A 222 30.26 21.53 7.76
N SER A 223 29.63 22.18 8.73
CA SER A 223 30.08 22.09 10.13
C SER A 223 29.99 20.67 10.70
N ARG A 224 29.06 19.85 10.18
CA ARG A 224 28.86 18.48 10.64
C ARG A 224 29.67 17.43 9.88
N HIS A 225 29.95 17.67 8.60
CA HIS A 225 30.58 16.68 7.72
C HIS A 225 32.03 17.02 7.33
N GLY A 226 32.58 18.15 7.80
CA GLY A 226 33.89 18.64 7.40
C GLY A 226 33.84 19.37 6.06
N GLU A 227 34.76 20.30 5.84
CA GLU A 227 34.98 20.90 4.53
C GLU A 227 35.63 19.85 3.62
N ASP A 228 34.99 19.56 2.48
CA ASP A 228 35.74 19.13 1.28
C ASP A 228 36.47 20.36 0.70
#